data_AF-A0A9D7YFB8-F1
#
_entry.id   AF-A0A9D7YFB8-F1
#
_cell.length_a   1.000
_cell.length_b   1.000
_cell.length_c   1.000
_cell.angle_alpha   90.00
_cell.angle_beta   90.00
_cell.angle_gamma   90.00
#
_symmetry.space_group_name_H-M   'P 1'
#
loop_
_entity.id
_entity.type
_entity.pdbx_description
1 polymer ?
#
loop_
_entity_poly.entity_id
_entity_poly.type
_entity_poly.pdbx_seq_one_letter_code
_entity_poly.pdbx_strand_id
1 'polypeptide(L)'
;MKSVEERAKYDSFELEDNYDFSDGVRGRFFKPKKIPTSMRLDNDILIFLKKQAGEKKIAYQTLINNLLREYMQVEGLTNQRRKKS
;
A
#
# COMPACT_ATOMS: atom_id res chain seq x y z
N MET A 1 36.66 -15.07 7.68
CA MET A 1 35.37 -15.53 7.12
C MET A 1 34.87 -16.62 8.05
N LYS A 2 33.65 -16.49 8.59
CA LYS A 2 33.04 -17.54 9.42
C LYS A 2 32.81 -18.79 8.57
N SER A 3 33.21 -19.96 9.06
CA SER A 3 33.17 -21.21 8.29
C SER A 3 31.72 -21.61 8.01
N VAL A 4 31.50 -22.40 6.94
CA VAL A 4 30.18 -22.91 6.57
C VAL A 4 29.53 -23.69 7.74
N GLU A 5 30.35 -24.31 8.57
CA GLU A 5 29.95 -25.08 9.75
C GLU A 5 29.36 -24.19 10.86
N GLU A 6 29.86 -22.96 11.05
CA GLU A 6 29.30 -22.02 12.04
C GLU A 6 27.91 -21.51 11.64
N ARG A 7 27.58 -21.57 10.35
CA ARG A 7 26.27 -21.14 9.81
C ARG A 7 25.20 -22.21 10.04
N ALA A 8 25.57 -23.49 9.85
CA ALA A 8 24.68 -24.63 10.02
C ALA A 8 24.14 -24.77 11.47
N LYS A 9 24.85 -24.24 12.46
CA LYS A 9 24.44 -24.27 13.87
C LYS A 9 23.14 -23.50 14.15
N TYR A 10 22.72 -22.60 13.25
CA TYR A 10 21.50 -21.81 13.38
C TYR A 10 20.38 -22.25 12.43
N ASP A 11 20.60 -23.29 11.61
CA ASP A 11 19.58 -23.81 10.70
C ASP A 11 18.48 -24.59 11.44
N SER A 12 18.77 -25.12 12.63
CA SER A 12 17.81 -25.81 13.50
C SER A 12 17.20 -24.89 14.56
N PHE A 13 16.85 -23.65 14.19
CA PHE A 13 16.07 -22.78 15.07
C PHE A 13 14.59 -23.18 14.97
N GLU A 14 14.13 -23.99 15.92
CA GLU A 14 12.71 -24.24 16.11
C GLU A 14 12.09 -23.06 16.87
N LEU A 15 11.04 -22.48 16.29
CA LEU A 15 10.29 -21.42 16.92
C LEU A 15 9.48 -22.04 18.05
N GLU A 16 9.63 -21.53 19.28
CA GLU A 16 8.84 -22.00 20.43
C GLU A 16 7.34 -21.78 20.20
N ASP A 17 6.52 -22.80 20.48
CA ASP A 17 5.06 -22.80 20.23
C ASP A 17 4.30 -21.66 20.95
N ASN A 18 4.92 -21.05 21.96
CA ASN A 18 4.36 -19.95 22.75
C ASN A 18 4.45 -18.57 22.06
N TYR A 19 4.87 -18.52 20.79
CA TYR A 19 4.92 -17.28 20.04
C TYR A 19 3.53 -16.83 19.60
N ASP A 20 2.94 -15.89 20.34
CA ASP A 20 1.66 -15.30 19.99
C ASP A 20 1.82 -14.18 18.93
N PHE A 21 1.50 -14.50 17.68
CA PHE A 21 1.48 -13.54 16.57
C PHE A 21 0.10 -12.88 16.37
N SER A 22 -0.83 -13.02 17.32
CA SER A 22 -2.19 -12.48 17.24
C SER A 22 -2.22 -10.96 16.98
N ASP A 23 -1.32 -10.21 17.61
CA ASP A 23 -1.13 -8.76 17.42
C ASP A 23 -0.15 -8.40 16.27
N GLY A 24 0.30 -9.42 15.52
CA GLY A 24 1.24 -9.29 14.41
C GLY A 24 0.59 -8.67 13.17
N VAL A 25 0.61 -7.34 13.06
CA VAL A 25 0.18 -6.64 11.83
C VAL A 25 1.17 -6.90 10.68
N ARG A 26 0.92 -7.92 9.87
CA ARG A 26 1.61 -8.14 8.58
C ARG A 26 1.21 -7.03 7.60
N GLY A 27 2.18 -6.27 7.10
CA GLY A 27 1.94 -5.19 6.13
C GLY A 27 2.33 -3.77 6.56
N ARG A 28 2.97 -3.59 7.73
CA ARG A 28 3.43 -2.27 8.24
C ARG A 28 4.42 -1.50 7.33
N PHE A 29 4.78 -2.00 6.16
CA PHE A 29 5.77 -1.38 5.27
C PHE A 29 5.24 -1.00 3.88
N PHE A 30 3.93 -0.99 3.63
CA PHE A 30 3.44 -0.46 2.35
C PHE A 30 3.56 1.07 2.32
N LYS A 31 4.63 1.55 1.68
CA LYS A 31 4.78 2.95 1.29
C LYS A 31 4.27 3.10 -0.14
N PRO A 32 3.17 3.83 -0.40
CA PRO A 32 2.71 4.09 -1.75
C PRO A 32 3.81 4.83 -2.52
N LYS A 33 4.42 4.18 -3.53
CA LYS A 33 5.38 4.84 -4.41
C LYS A 33 4.60 5.65 -5.45
N LYS A 34 4.67 6.98 -5.35
CA LYS A 34 4.14 7.87 -6.39
C LYS A 34 5.02 7.72 -7.63
N ILE A 35 4.43 7.26 -8.73
CA ILE A 35 5.11 7.16 -10.02
C ILE A 35 4.67 8.38 -10.84
N PRO A 36 5.60 9.18 -11.40
CA PRO A 36 5.22 10.24 -12.32
C PRO A 36 4.67 9.60 -13.59
N THR A 37 3.41 9.89 -13.90
CA THR A 37 2.74 9.38 -15.10
C THR A 37 1.99 10.53 -15.76
N SER A 38 2.08 10.60 -17.08
CA SER A 38 1.27 11.52 -17.89
C SER A 38 -0.08 10.88 -18.19
N MET A 39 -1.16 11.54 -17.80
CA MET A 39 -2.54 11.13 -18.05
C MET A 39 -3.29 12.31 -18.66
N ARG A 40 -4.16 12.05 -19.64
CA ARG A 40 -5.06 13.07 -20.19
C ARG A 40 -6.34 13.11 -19.35
N LEU A 41 -6.77 14.32 -18.99
CA LEU A 41 -8.02 14.61 -18.32
C LEU A 41 -8.70 15.74 -19.09
N ASP A 42 -10.03 15.70 -19.14
CA ASP A 42 -10.81 16.76 -19.77
C ASP A 42 -10.69 18.07 -18.99
N ASN A 43 -10.81 19.19 -19.70
CA ASN A 43 -10.54 20.51 -19.14
C ASN A 43 -11.55 20.91 -18.04
N ASP A 44 -12.82 20.57 -18.22
CA ASP A 44 -13.89 20.80 -17.25
C ASP A 44 -13.66 20.01 -15.95
N ILE A 45 -13.29 18.72 -16.07
CA ILE A 45 -12.92 17.87 -14.93
C ILE A 45 -11.71 18.47 -14.19
N LEU A 46 -10.70 18.93 -14.92
CA LEU A 46 -9.51 19.54 -14.33
C LEU A 46 -9.85 20.83 -13.56
N ILE A 47 -10.70 21.68 -14.13
CA ILE A 47 -11.17 22.91 -13.48
C ILE A 47 -11.95 22.59 -12.20
N PHE A 48 -12.87 21.62 -12.27
CA PHE A 48 -13.66 21.17 -11.12
C PHE A 48 -12.76 20.68 -9.98
N LEU A 49 -11.81 19.79 -10.28
CA LEU A 49 -10.89 19.23 -9.29
C LEU A 49 -9.97 20.30 -8.69
N LYS A 50 -9.51 21.28 -9.46
CA LYS A 50 -8.70 22.40 -8.95
C LYS A 50 -9.50 23.27 -7.97
N LYS A 51 -10.76 23.59 -8.29
CA LYS A 51 -11.64 24.34 -7.40
C LYS A 51 -11.86 23.59 -6.08
N GLN A 52 -12.23 22.31 -6.17
CA GLN A 52 -12.47 21.47 -4.99
C GLN A 52 -11.20 21.28 -4.14
N ALA A 53 -10.03 21.18 -4.78
CA ALA A 53 -8.74 21.08 -4.10
C ALA A 53 -8.41 22.39 -3.33
N GLY A 54 -8.74 23.55 -3.91
CA GLY A 54 -8.62 24.85 -3.25
C GLY A 54 -9.51 24.96 -2.00
N GLU A 55 -10.76 24.53 -2.10
CA GLU A 55 -11.71 24.49 -0.96
C GLU A 55 -11.21 23.57 0.17
N LYS A 56 -10.67 22.39 -0.19
CA LYS A 56 -10.13 21.40 0.76
C LYS A 56 -8.70 21.72 1.22
N LYS A 57 -8.06 22.78 0.71
CA LYS A 57 -6.65 23.16 0.98
C LYS A 57 -5.65 22.01 0.76
N ILE A 58 -5.86 21.20 -0.27
CA ILE A 58 -4.95 20.11 -0.66
C ILE A 58 -4.50 20.28 -2.11
N ALA A 59 -3.39 19.66 -2.51
CA ALA A 59 -2.98 19.65 -3.91
C ALA A 59 -3.96 18.83 -4.77
N TYR A 60 -4.32 19.33 -5.96
CA TYR A 60 -5.24 18.65 -6.88
C TYR A 60 -4.77 17.23 -7.25
N GLN A 61 -3.46 16.99 -7.36
CA GLN A 61 -2.89 15.66 -7.58
C GLN A 61 -3.17 14.70 -6.41
N THR A 62 -3.20 15.21 -5.18
CA THR A 62 -3.53 14.41 -4.00
C THR A 62 -5.02 14.09 -3.97
N LEU A 63 -5.87 15.08 -4.31
CA LEU A 63 -7.31 14.87 -4.46
C LEU A 63 -7.63 13.79 -5.51
N ILE A 64 -7.00 13.86 -6.69
CA ILE A 64 -7.18 12.84 -7.75
C ILE A 64 -6.82 11.45 -7.23
N ASN A 65 -5.66 11.31 -6.58
CA ASN A 65 -5.24 10.02 -6.05
C ASN A 65 -6.19 9.50 -4.97
N ASN A 66 -6.76 10.36 -4.14
CA ASN A 66 -7.73 9.94 -3.12
C ASN A 66 -9.03 9.46 -3.76
N LEU A 67 -9.57 10.20 -4.73
CA LEU A 67 -10.76 9.81 -5.48
C LEU A 67 -10.57 8.46 -6.18
N LEU A 68 -9.41 8.24 -6.81
CA LEU A 68 -9.09 6.96 -7.45
C LEU A 68 -9.01 5.82 -6.43
N ARG A 69 -8.48 6.06 -5.22
CA ARG A 69 -8.43 5.06 -4.15
C ARG A 69 -9.82 4.72 -3.62
N GLU A 70 -10.67 5.72 -3.42
CA GLU A 70 -12.06 5.54 -3.02
C GLU A 70 -12.80 4.71 -4.09
N TYR A 71 -12.63 5.04 -5.37
CA TYR A 71 -13.21 4.27 -6.47
C TYR A 71 -12.72 2.81 -6.48
N MET A 72 -11.43 2.57 -6.27
CA MET A 72 -10.88 1.20 -6.16
C MET A 72 -11.47 0.40 -4.98
N GLN A 73 -11.87 1.08 -3.89
CA GLN A 73 -12.51 0.44 -2.75
C GLN A 73 -13.96 0.07 -3.06
N VAL A 74 -14.68 0.93 -3.77
CA VAL A 74 -16.09 0.74 -4.17
C VAL A 74 -16.23 -0.37 -5.22
N GLU A 75 -15.36 -0.39 -6.24
CA GLU A 75 -15.35 -1.40 -7.31
C GLU A 75 -14.91 -2.81 -6.84
N GLY A 76 -14.65 -3.00 -5.54
CA GLY A 76 -14.32 -4.31 -4.99
C GLY A 76 -13.00 -4.90 -5.50
N LEU A 77 -12.15 -4.12 -6.20
CA LEU A 77 -10.79 -4.53 -6.57
C LEU A 77 -9.88 -4.74 -5.35
N THR A 78 -10.35 -4.37 -4.16
CA THR A 78 -9.78 -4.75 -2.86
C THR A 78 -10.02 -6.23 -2.50
N ASN A 79 -10.92 -6.95 -3.18
CA ASN A 79 -11.23 -8.38 -2.91
C ASN A 79 -10.29 -9.38 -3.60
N GLN A 80 -9.33 -8.97 -4.43
CA GLN A 80 -8.25 -9.89 -4.85
C GLN A 80 -7.27 -10.27 -3.72
N ARG A 81 -7.46 -9.74 -2.50
CA ARG A 81 -6.64 -10.03 -1.33
C ARG A 81 -7.33 -10.85 -0.22
N ARG A 82 -8.53 -11.41 -0.47
CA ARG A 82 -9.28 -12.20 0.53
C ARG A 82 -9.41 -13.69 0.24
N LYS A 83 -8.99 -14.21 -0.92
CA LYS A 83 -9.06 -15.66 -1.22
C LYS A 83 -7.69 -16.24 -1.53
N LYS A 84 -7.04 -16.75 -0.49
CA LYS A 84 -6.37 -18.05 -0.48
C LYS A 84 -6.34 -18.51 0.98
N SER A 85 -7.47 -19.09 1.40
CA SER A 85 -7.49 -20.15 2.42
C SER A 85 -6.91 -21.42 1.83
#